data_AF-A0A3S1ZTF3-F1
#
_entry.id   AF-A0A3S1ZTF3-F1
#
_cell.length_a   1.000
_cell.length_b   1.000
_cell.length_c   1.000
_cell.angle_alpha   90.00
_cell.angle_beta   90.00
_cell.angle_gamma   90.00
#
_symmetry.space_group_name_H-M   'P 1'
#
loop_
_entity.id
_entity.type
_entity.pdbx_description
1 polymer ?
#
loop_
_entity_poly.entity_id
_entity_poly.type
_entity_poly.pdbx_seq_one_letter_code
_entity_poly.pdbx_strand_id
1 'polypeptide(L)'
;MSAVSTDIEPAGDDRQAETKWRRRSLVALAILLPLTLAETSYDSVREWLHGEDLIARDVEFGRSVPFGGSEWRLADLRGGKAGRLPEHAFAVIATFSVTVGDPDLQKQWLGCKVMLTDAAGRRWLPDFISGLSLPDGVMNCTSAIFSGAKKGEIITLGETFIVPEDAVKTIRPAVGLGSERPWYLRFQRPPK
;
A
#
# COMPACT_ATOMS: atom_id res chain seq x y z
N MET A 1 -5.72 -31.03 84.04
CA MET A 1 -4.78 -31.08 82.91
C MET A 1 -5.51 -31.75 81.76
N SER A 2 -6.08 -30.99 80.82
CA SER A 2 -6.70 -31.53 79.61
C SER A 2 -5.80 -31.20 78.44
N ALA A 3 -5.37 -32.23 77.70
CA ALA A 3 -4.54 -32.08 76.53
C ALA A 3 -5.34 -31.44 75.40
N VAL A 4 -4.82 -30.34 74.85
CA VAL A 4 -5.27 -29.76 73.59
C VAL A 4 -4.67 -30.61 72.47
N SER A 5 -5.50 -31.34 71.74
CA SER A 5 -5.13 -31.89 70.43
C SER A 5 -5.04 -30.73 69.44
N THR A 6 -3.82 -30.36 69.06
CA THR A 6 -3.57 -29.60 67.83
C THR A 6 -3.77 -30.54 66.65
N ASP A 7 -4.95 -30.44 66.02
CA ASP A 7 -5.13 -30.92 64.65
C ASP A 7 -4.26 -30.06 63.73
N ILE A 8 -3.19 -30.66 63.21
CA ILE A 8 -2.38 -30.08 62.14
C ILE A 8 -3.15 -30.37 60.84
N GLU A 9 -3.87 -29.37 60.33
CA GLU A 9 -4.43 -29.41 58.98
C GLU A 9 -3.32 -29.68 57.96
N PRO A 10 -3.56 -30.55 56.95
CA PRO A 10 -2.52 -30.94 56.02
C PRO A 10 -2.23 -29.79 55.05
N ALA A 11 -1.06 -29.16 55.20
CA ALA A 11 -0.48 -28.15 54.30
C ALA A 11 -0.31 -28.60 52.82
N GLY A 12 -0.76 -29.81 52.47
CA GLY A 12 -0.73 -30.36 51.11
C GLY A 12 -1.89 -29.91 50.22
N ASP A 13 -3.05 -29.60 50.79
CA ASP A 13 -4.25 -29.25 49.99
C ASP A 13 -4.14 -27.83 49.41
N ASP A 14 -3.62 -26.88 50.20
CA ASP A 14 -3.40 -25.49 49.78
C ASP A 14 -2.39 -25.36 48.64
N ARG A 15 -1.28 -26.11 48.67
CA ARG A 15 -0.27 -26.09 47.61
C ARG A 15 -0.79 -26.67 46.30
N GLN A 16 -1.56 -27.75 46.35
CA GLN A 16 -2.16 -28.35 45.16
C GLN A 16 -3.27 -27.45 44.57
N ALA A 17 -4.08 -26.82 45.43
CA ALA A 17 -5.06 -25.83 45.04
C ALA A 17 -4.39 -24.62 44.35
N GLU A 18 -3.32 -24.05 44.93
CA GLU A 18 -2.59 -22.92 44.37
C GLU A 18 -2.02 -23.24 42.97
N THR A 19 -1.43 -24.43 42.81
CA THR A 19 -0.84 -24.86 41.53
C THR A 19 -1.92 -25.01 40.43
N LYS A 20 -3.10 -25.50 40.80
CA LYS A 20 -4.25 -25.66 39.89
C LYS A 20 -4.83 -24.29 39.47
N TRP A 21 -4.91 -23.34 40.40
CA TRP A 21 -5.35 -21.97 40.10
C TRP A 21 -4.34 -21.23 39.23
N ARG A 22 -3.03 -21.32 39.53
CA ARG A 22 -1.97 -20.76 38.68
C ARG A 22 -2.04 -21.30 37.25
N ARG A 23 -2.23 -22.61 37.07
CA ARG A 23 -2.34 -23.22 35.73
C ARG A 23 -3.57 -22.74 34.97
N ARG A 24 -4.71 -22.59 35.65
CA ARG A 24 -5.94 -22.04 35.06
C ARG A 24 -5.78 -20.59 34.67
N SER A 25 -5.15 -19.77 35.51
CA SER A 25 -4.84 -18.38 35.21
C SER A 25 -3.88 -18.25 34.02
N LEU A 26 -2.86 -19.11 33.91
CA LEU A 26 -1.95 -19.12 32.76
C LEU A 26 -2.66 -19.52 31.46
N VAL A 27 -3.55 -20.52 31.50
CA VAL A 27 -4.36 -20.90 30.33
C VAL A 27 -5.33 -19.78 29.95
N ALA A 28 -6.00 -19.18 30.94
CA ALA A 28 -6.87 -18.04 30.70
C ALA A 28 -6.10 -16.86 30.09
N LEU A 29 -4.90 -16.57 30.58
CA LEU A 29 -4.03 -15.53 30.04
C LEU A 29 -3.61 -15.84 28.60
N ALA A 30 -3.22 -17.08 28.31
CA ALA A 30 -2.83 -17.51 26.96
C ALA A 30 -3.98 -17.39 25.94
N ILE A 31 -5.23 -17.43 26.38
CA ILE A 31 -6.42 -17.25 25.54
C ILE A 31 -6.84 -15.78 25.47
N LEU A 32 -6.94 -15.11 26.62
CA LEU A 32 -7.45 -13.74 26.70
C LEU A 32 -6.48 -12.72 26.09
N LEU A 33 -5.17 -12.94 26.21
CA LEU A 33 -4.17 -12.04 25.65
C LEU A 33 -4.30 -11.93 24.11
N PRO A 34 -4.27 -13.01 23.31
CA PRO A 34 -4.45 -12.89 21.86
C PRO A 34 -5.87 -12.42 21.49
N LEU A 35 -6.91 -12.77 22.26
CA LEU A 35 -8.28 -12.34 21.96
C LEU A 35 -8.43 -10.82 22.12
N THR A 36 -7.89 -10.25 23.20
CA THR A 36 -7.90 -8.80 23.43
C THR A 36 -7.01 -8.07 22.41
N LEU A 37 -5.87 -8.65 22.04
CA LEU A 37 -5.03 -8.09 20.98
C LEU A 37 -5.76 -8.10 19.64
N ALA A 38 -6.47 -9.19 19.30
CA ALA A 38 -7.26 -9.28 18.08
C ALA A 38 -8.36 -8.23 18.05
N GLU A 39 -9.14 -8.09 19.12
CA GLU A 39 -10.21 -7.10 19.21
C GLU A 39 -9.69 -5.65 19.08
N THR A 40 -8.61 -5.33 19.80
CA THR A 40 -8.05 -3.96 19.81
C THR A 40 -7.30 -3.61 18.52
N SER A 41 -6.71 -4.59 17.83
CA SER A 41 -5.98 -4.37 16.58
C SER A 41 -6.86 -4.54 15.34
N TYR A 42 -8.06 -5.09 15.46
CA TYR A 42 -8.92 -5.41 14.32
C TYR A 42 -9.20 -4.18 13.46
N ASP A 43 -9.65 -3.08 14.07
CA ASP A 43 -9.96 -1.85 13.36
C ASP A 43 -8.71 -1.23 12.75
N SER A 44 -7.56 -1.26 13.44
CA SER A 44 -6.30 -0.75 12.91
C SER A 44 -5.79 -1.55 11.71
N VAL A 45 -5.89 -2.89 11.77
CA VAL A 45 -5.52 -3.76 10.65
C VAL A 45 -6.48 -3.56 9.49
N ARG A 46 -7.78 -3.45 9.77
CA ARG A 46 -8.80 -3.20 8.76
C ARG A 46 -8.59 -1.85 8.07
N GLU A 47 -8.35 -0.80 8.84
CA GLU A 47 -8.05 0.54 8.31
C GLU A 47 -6.76 0.55 7.50
N TRP A 48 -5.71 -0.13 7.96
CA TRP A 48 -4.47 -0.32 7.21
C TRP A 48 -4.68 -1.05 5.89
N LEU A 49 -5.47 -2.14 5.89
CA LEU A 49 -5.82 -2.88 4.68
C LEU A 49 -6.61 -2.03 3.69
N HIS A 50 -7.54 -1.18 4.15
CA HIS A 50 -8.27 -0.25 3.30
C HIS A 50 -7.43 0.97 2.88
N GLY A 51 -6.37 1.28 3.61
CA GLY A 51 -5.47 2.41 3.37
C GLY A 51 -4.35 2.14 2.37
N GLU A 52 -4.02 0.88 2.11
CA GLU A 52 -2.82 0.51 1.35
C GLU A 52 -3.10 -0.23 0.02
N ASP A 53 -2.16 -0.05 -0.91
CA ASP A 53 -2.14 -0.72 -2.21
C ASP A 53 -1.40 -2.07 -2.07
N LEU A 54 -2.15 -3.13 -1.77
CA LEU A 54 -1.60 -4.42 -1.36
C LEU A 54 -1.63 -5.48 -2.46
N ILE A 55 -2.71 -5.52 -3.24
CA ILE A 55 -2.96 -6.61 -4.21
C ILE A 55 -2.72 -6.11 -5.64
N ALA A 56 -1.64 -6.58 -6.25
CA ALA A 56 -1.29 -6.24 -7.62
C ALA A 56 -2.25 -6.89 -8.63
N ARG A 57 -2.73 -6.10 -9.58
CA ARG A 57 -3.33 -6.58 -10.83
C ARG A 57 -2.34 -6.27 -11.95
N ASP A 58 -1.67 -7.29 -12.44
CA ASP A 58 -0.68 -7.13 -13.51
C ASP A 58 -1.37 -6.84 -14.85
N VAL A 59 -0.86 -5.84 -15.58
CA VAL A 59 -1.40 -5.37 -16.86
C VAL A 59 -0.27 -5.34 -17.89
N GLU A 60 -0.53 -5.86 -19.08
CA GLU A 60 0.42 -5.79 -20.19
C GLU A 60 0.63 -4.34 -20.68
N PHE A 61 1.81 -4.06 -21.21
CA PHE A 61 2.09 -2.75 -21.79
C PHE A 61 1.14 -2.47 -22.97
N GLY A 62 0.64 -1.23 -23.07
CA GLY A 62 -0.26 -0.82 -24.14
C GLY A 62 -1.70 -1.34 -24.03
N ARG A 63 -2.02 -2.20 -23.06
CA ARG A 63 -3.38 -2.66 -22.78
C ARG A 63 -4.14 -1.63 -21.95
N SER A 64 -5.39 -1.35 -22.35
CA SER A 64 -6.34 -0.57 -21.55
C SER A 64 -7.07 -1.48 -20.57
N VAL A 65 -7.23 -1.02 -19.33
CA VAL A 65 -8.01 -1.72 -18.31
C VAL A 65 -8.89 -0.76 -17.50
N PRO A 66 -10.11 -1.16 -17.12
CA PRO A 66 -10.97 -0.38 -16.24
C PRO A 66 -10.41 -0.35 -14.82
N PHE A 67 -10.35 0.84 -14.22
CA PHE A 67 -9.92 1.06 -12.84
C PHE A 67 -10.35 2.46 -12.35
N GLY A 68 -11.00 2.53 -11.19
CA GLY A 68 -11.50 3.78 -10.60
C GLY A 68 -12.42 4.55 -11.54
N GLY A 69 -13.37 3.84 -12.16
CA GLY A 69 -14.33 4.43 -13.09
C GLY A 69 -13.74 4.95 -14.41
N SER A 70 -12.48 4.64 -14.73
CA SER A 70 -11.82 5.09 -15.96
C SER A 70 -10.99 3.99 -16.61
N GLU A 71 -10.65 4.15 -17.87
CA GLU A 71 -9.82 3.21 -18.63
C GLU A 71 -8.36 3.66 -18.61
N TRP A 72 -7.49 2.87 -17.99
CA TRP A 72 -6.08 3.19 -17.80
C TRP A 72 -5.20 2.40 -18.75
N ARG A 73 -4.23 3.09 -19.35
CA ARG A 73 -3.21 2.49 -20.21
C ARG A 73 -1.85 3.12 -19.94
N LEU A 74 -0.82 2.31 -19.73
CA LEU A 74 0.55 2.82 -19.70
C LEU A 74 0.93 3.30 -21.11
N ALA A 75 1.19 4.59 -21.26
CA ALA A 75 1.50 5.22 -22.54
C ALA A 75 3.01 5.25 -22.80
N ASP A 76 3.81 5.60 -21.78
CA ASP A 76 5.26 5.60 -21.89
C ASP A 76 5.92 5.44 -20.51
N LEU A 77 7.15 4.93 -20.53
CA LEU A 77 8.04 4.83 -19.39
C LEU A 77 9.45 5.24 -19.82
N ARG A 78 9.81 6.50 -19.57
CA ARG A 78 11.10 7.05 -19.95
C ARG A 78 12.03 7.06 -18.74
N GLY A 79 13.28 6.65 -18.94
CA GLY A 79 14.31 6.71 -17.91
C GLY A 79 15.58 7.31 -18.46
N GLY A 80 16.26 8.15 -17.69
CA GLY A 80 17.52 8.77 -18.10
C GLY A 80 18.18 9.61 -17.01
N LYS A 81 19.39 10.08 -17.29
CA LYS A 81 20.06 11.09 -16.47
C LYS A 81 19.54 12.46 -16.91
N ALA A 82 18.58 13.01 -16.17
CA ALA A 82 17.95 14.29 -16.47
C ALA A 82 17.72 15.10 -15.19
N GLY A 83 17.82 16.43 -15.29
CA GLY A 83 17.75 17.32 -14.13
C GLY A 83 18.95 17.18 -13.19
N ARG A 84 18.82 17.74 -11.98
CA ARG A 84 19.85 17.66 -10.94
C ARG A 84 19.60 16.43 -10.05
N LEU A 85 20.33 15.36 -10.33
CA LEU A 85 20.21 14.08 -9.62
C LEU A 85 21.45 13.78 -8.76
N PRO A 86 21.30 13.00 -7.67
CA PRO A 86 22.43 12.40 -6.96
C PRO A 86 23.25 11.47 -7.86
N GLU A 87 24.49 11.16 -7.44
CA GLU A 87 25.30 10.13 -8.11
C GLU A 87 24.58 8.77 -8.08
N HIS A 88 24.71 8.00 -9.17
CA HIS A 88 24.06 6.69 -9.36
C HIS A 88 22.52 6.68 -9.32
N ALA A 89 21.88 7.85 -9.47
CA ALA A 89 20.44 7.97 -9.61
C ALA A 89 20.01 8.25 -11.06
N PHE A 90 18.80 7.82 -11.41
CA PHE A 90 18.13 8.05 -12.69
C PHE A 90 16.78 8.71 -12.44
N ALA A 91 16.45 9.66 -13.30
CA ALA A 91 15.10 10.19 -13.41
C ALA A 91 14.26 9.23 -14.24
N VAL A 92 13.05 8.96 -13.78
CA VAL A 92 12.06 8.18 -14.52
C VAL A 92 10.78 8.97 -14.61
N ILE A 93 10.17 8.98 -15.79
CA ILE A 93 8.83 9.55 -16.02
C ILE A 93 7.94 8.42 -16.49
N ALA A 94 6.89 8.14 -15.71
CA ALA A 94 5.83 7.23 -16.12
C ALA A 94 4.63 8.06 -16.59
N THR A 95 4.15 7.83 -17.80
CA THR A 95 2.97 8.50 -18.35
C THR A 95 1.89 7.50 -18.71
N PHE A 96 0.66 7.81 -18.34
CA PHE A 96 -0.54 7.03 -18.57
C PHE A 96 -1.50 7.81 -19.44
N SER A 97 -2.15 7.12 -20.36
CA SER A 97 -3.33 7.63 -21.07
C SER A 97 -4.54 7.11 -20.32
N VAL A 98 -5.44 8.01 -19.93
CA VAL A 98 -6.64 7.67 -19.17
C VAL A 98 -7.87 8.18 -19.90
N THR A 99 -8.76 7.28 -20.30
CA THR A 99 -10.07 7.66 -20.84
C THR A 99 -11.07 7.72 -19.70
N VAL A 100 -11.57 8.92 -19.42
CA VAL A 100 -12.47 9.19 -18.30
C VAL A 100 -13.81 8.51 -18.54
N GLY A 101 -14.21 7.59 -17.65
CA GLY A 101 -15.52 6.94 -17.72
C GLY A 101 -16.55 7.64 -16.83
N ASP A 102 -16.23 7.75 -15.54
CA ASP A 102 -16.98 8.49 -14.53
C ASP A 102 -16.33 9.88 -14.33
N PRO A 103 -17.06 10.99 -14.59
CA PRO A 103 -16.51 12.34 -14.45
C PRO A 103 -16.36 12.81 -12.99
N ASP A 104 -16.87 12.08 -11.99
CA ASP A 104 -16.64 12.42 -10.57
C ASP A 104 -15.23 11.98 -10.11
N LEU A 105 -14.20 12.56 -10.72
CA LEU A 105 -12.79 12.20 -10.46
C LEU A 105 -12.38 12.46 -9.00
N GLN A 106 -12.98 13.43 -8.34
CA GLN A 106 -12.73 13.73 -6.93
C GLN A 106 -13.12 12.56 -6.03
N LYS A 107 -14.25 11.92 -6.33
CA LYS A 107 -14.68 10.73 -5.61
C LYS A 107 -13.91 9.50 -6.05
N GLN A 108 -13.75 9.31 -7.36
CA GLN A 108 -13.18 8.08 -7.90
C GLN A 108 -11.67 7.98 -7.66
N TRP A 109 -10.95 9.08 -7.71
CA TRP A 109 -9.49 9.08 -7.67
C TRP A 109 -8.93 9.70 -6.40
N LEU A 110 -9.76 9.91 -5.37
CA LEU A 110 -9.27 10.31 -4.05
C LEU A 110 -8.20 9.31 -3.58
N GLY A 111 -7.04 9.81 -3.15
CA GLY A 111 -5.90 8.96 -2.80
C GLY A 111 -5.16 8.35 -4.00
N CYS A 112 -5.28 8.94 -5.20
CA CYS A 112 -4.48 8.59 -6.38
C CYS A 112 -3.00 8.58 -6.05
N LYS A 113 -2.36 7.43 -6.28
CA LYS A 113 -0.95 7.20 -6.06
C LYS A 113 -0.37 6.48 -7.26
N VAL A 114 0.48 7.14 -8.01
CA VAL A 114 1.37 6.45 -8.96
C VAL A 114 2.62 6.04 -8.20
N MET A 115 3.10 4.84 -8.44
CA MET A 115 4.31 4.32 -7.83
C MET A 115 5.14 3.54 -8.84
N LEU A 116 6.43 3.42 -8.58
CA LEU A 116 7.28 2.44 -9.27
C LEU A 116 7.52 1.26 -8.34
N THR A 117 7.50 0.06 -8.90
CA THR A 117 7.85 -1.19 -8.21
C THR A 117 8.97 -1.89 -8.96
N ASP A 118 9.98 -2.45 -8.30
CA ASP A 118 11.00 -3.27 -8.98
C ASP A 118 10.77 -4.78 -8.79
N ALA A 119 11.69 -5.59 -9.33
CA ALA A 119 11.65 -7.04 -9.17
C ALA A 119 11.93 -7.50 -7.72
N ALA A 120 12.61 -6.66 -6.91
CA ALA A 120 12.88 -6.93 -5.50
C ALA A 120 11.72 -6.51 -4.58
N GLY A 121 10.67 -5.89 -5.12
CA GLY A 121 9.51 -5.40 -4.37
C GLY A 121 9.72 -4.03 -3.73
N ARG A 122 10.83 -3.34 -4.01
CA ARG A 122 11.03 -1.95 -3.60
C ARG A 122 9.99 -1.05 -4.27
N ARG A 123 9.55 -0.03 -3.56
CA ARG A 123 8.56 0.95 -4.04
C ARG A 123 9.13 2.35 -3.97
N TRP A 124 8.88 3.13 -5.02
CA TRP A 124 9.19 4.56 -5.06
C TRP A 124 7.92 5.36 -5.29
N LEU A 125 7.79 6.45 -4.55
CA LEU A 125 6.76 7.45 -4.73
C LEU A 125 7.27 8.57 -5.65
N PRO A 126 6.37 9.37 -6.23
CA PRO A 126 6.78 10.49 -7.07
C PRO A 126 7.65 11.47 -6.29
N ASP A 127 8.62 12.05 -6.97
CA ASP A 127 9.53 13.04 -6.40
C ASP A 127 9.73 14.21 -7.36
N PHE A 128 10.05 15.37 -6.81
CA PHE A 128 10.32 16.58 -7.57
C PHE A 128 11.81 16.64 -7.95
N ILE A 129 12.09 16.65 -9.25
CA ILE A 129 13.46 16.73 -9.76
C ILE A 129 13.71 18.14 -10.30
N SER A 130 14.61 18.87 -9.67
CA SER A 130 14.99 20.23 -10.11
C SER A 130 15.53 20.20 -11.55
N GLY A 131 14.96 21.04 -12.42
CA GLY A 131 15.33 21.12 -13.84
C GLY A 131 14.72 20.02 -14.71
N LEU A 132 13.78 19.24 -14.18
CA LEU A 132 12.96 18.31 -14.94
C LEU A 132 11.49 18.66 -14.72
N SER A 133 10.71 18.69 -15.80
CA SER A 133 9.27 18.92 -15.74
C SER A 133 8.56 17.83 -16.54
N LEU A 134 7.31 17.59 -16.17
CA LEU A 134 6.45 16.74 -17.00
C LEU A 134 6.29 17.38 -18.39
N PRO A 135 6.12 16.56 -19.45
CA PRO A 135 5.85 17.08 -20.78
C PRO A 135 4.57 17.93 -20.82
N ASP A 136 4.48 18.85 -21.80
CA ASP A 136 3.30 19.69 -21.97
C ASP A 136 2.02 18.86 -22.13
N GLY A 137 0.95 19.28 -21.45
CA GLY A 137 -0.35 18.59 -21.46
C GLY A 137 -0.44 17.35 -20.56
N VAL A 138 0.63 17.02 -19.83
CA VAL A 138 0.63 15.94 -18.84
C VAL A 138 0.29 16.49 -17.45
N MET A 139 -0.72 15.92 -16.82
CA MET A 139 -1.15 16.27 -15.46
C MET A 139 -0.64 15.25 -14.44
N ASN A 140 -0.30 15.67 -13.23
CA ASN A 140 -0.07 14.74 -12.13
C ASN A 140 -1.42 14.27 -11.53
N CYS A 141 -1.41 13.29 -10.61
CA CYS A 141 -2.62 12.79 -9.95
C CYS A 141 -3.48 13.94 -9.36
N THR A 142 -2.85 14.87 -8.65
CA THR A 142 -3.55 15.99 -7.99
C THR A 142 -4.23 16.89 -9.01
N SER A 143 -3.53 17.33 -10.04
CA SER A 143 -4.11 18.17 -11.10
C SER A 143 -5.20 17.45 -11.88
N ALA A 144 -5.03 16.15 -12.15
CA ALA A 144 -6.01 15.36 -12.89
C ALA A 144 -7.35 15.24 -12.13
N ILE A 145 -7.32 15.04 -10.81
CA ILE A 145 -8.52 14.99 -9.95
C ILE A 145 -9.37 16.26 -10.07
N PHE A 146 -8.72 17.42 -10.19
CA PHE A 146 -9.39 18.73 -10.27
C PHE A 146 -9.49 19.27 -11.71
N SER A 147 -9.20 18.45 -12.72
CA SER A 147 -9.16 18.89 -14.13
C SER A 147 -10.53 19.28 -14.70
N GLY A 148 -11.62 18.76 -14.12
CA GLY A 148 -12.97 18.89 -14.69
C GLY A 148 -13.19 18.10 -15.97
N ALA A 149 -12.35 17.09 -16.22
CA ALA A 149 -12.43 16.24 -17.41
C ALA A 149 -13.79 15.54 -17.52
N LYS A 150 -14.30 15.45 -18.75
CA LYS A 150 -15.63 14.91 -19.03
C LYS A 150 -15.56 13.42 -19.36
N LYS A 151 -16.69 12.74 -19.22
CA LYS A 151 -16.85 11.37 -19.70
C LYS A 151 -16.47 11.25 -21.19
N GLY A 152 -15.64 10.27 -21.51
CA GLY A 152 -15.08 10.00 -22.83
C GLY A 152 -13.82 10.80 -23.17
N GLU A 153 -13.44 11.78 -22.35
CA GLU A 153 -12.22 12.57 -22.56
C GLU A 153 -10.98 11.72 -22.25
N ILE A 154 -9.93 11.90 -23.05
CA ILE A 154 -8.64 11.25 -22.84
C ILE A 154 -7.69 12.27 -22.23
N ILE A 155 -7.26 12.02 -20.99
CA ILE A 155 -6.25 12.83 -20.32
C ILE A 155 -4.94 12.07 -20.22
N THR A 156 -3.82 12.79 -20.24
CA THR A 156 -2.49 12.19 -20.02
C THR A 156 -2.05 12.49 -18.59
N LEU A 157 -1.85 11.45 -17.81
CA LEU A 157 -1.34 11.55 -16.44
C LEU A 157 0.13 11.18 -16.41
N GLY A 158 0.95 11.86 -15.61
CA GLY A 158 2.34 11.46 -15.46
C GLY A 158 2.95 11.90 -14.14
N GLU A 159 3.96 11.15 -13.72
CA GLU A 159 4.70 11.39 -12.48
C GLU A 159 6.20 11.18 -12.70
N THR A 160 7.02 11.92 -11.97
CA THR A 160 8.48 11.85 -11.98
C THR A 160 9.00 11.10 -10.77
N PHE A 161 10.07 10.32 -10.95
CA PHE A 161 10.65 9.49 -9.90
C PHE A 161 12.17 9.54 -9.94
N ILE A 162 12.79 9.44 -8.77
CA ILE A 162 14.23 9.21 -8.62
C ILE A 162 14.44 7.76 -8.20
N VAL A 163 15.15 6.99 -9.02
CA VAL A 163 15.44 5.58 -8.74
C VAL A 163 16.94 5.31 -8.88
N PRO A 164 17.50 4.33 -8.15
CA PRO A 164 18.89 3.95 -8.33
C PRO A 164 19.08 3.19 -9.66
N GLU A 165 20.28 3.26 -10.23
CA GLU A 165 20.61 2.72 -11.56
C GLU A 165 20.33 1.22 -11.73
N ASP A 166 20.50 0.43 -10.66
CA ASP A 166 20.22 -1.01 -10.63
C ASP A 166 18.71 -1.32 -10.80
N ALA A 167 17.84 -0.44 -10.30
CA ALA A 167 16.40 -0.62 -10.36
C ALA A 167 15.83 -0.34 -11.76
N VAL A 168 16.42 0.60 -12.51
CA VAL A 168 15.88 1.17 -13.77
C VAL A 168 15.51 0.09 -14.80
N LYS A 169 16.19 -1.05 -14.82
CA LYS A 169 15.94 -2.14 -15.78
C LYS A 169 14.70 -2.97 -15.45
N THR A 170 14.26 -2.98 -14.19
CA THR A 170 13.20 -3.87 -13.70
C THR A 170 11.99 -3.13 -13.17
N ILE A 171 12.04 -1.80 -13.03
CA ILE A 171 10.91 -1.00 -12.57
C ILE A 171 9.67 -1.22 -13.45
N ARG A 172 8.52 -1.31 -12.79
CA ARG A 172 7.18 -1.45 -13.33
C ARG A 172 6.30 -0.34 -12.74
N PRO A 173 5.71 0.52 -13.59
CA PRO A 173 4.77 1.54 -13.14
C PRO A 173 3.51 0.92 -12.56
N ALA A 174 2.98 1.54 -11.53
CA ALA A 174 1.79 1.09 -10.86
C ALA A 174 0.91 2.28 -10.46
N VAL A 175 -0.40 2.04 -10.41
CA VAL A 175 -1.41 3.04 -10.07
C VAL A 175 -2.34 2.45 -9.02
N GLY A 176 -2.45 3.14 -7.89
CA GLY A 176 -3.45 2.91 -6.85
C GLY A 176 -4.44 4.07 -6.79
N LEU A 177 -5.71 3.75 -6.54
CA LEU A 177 -6.79 4.72 -6.35
C LEU A 177 -7.53 4.33 -5.07
N GLY A 178 -7.91 5.30 -4.23
CA GLY A 178 -8.56 5.02 -2.96
C GLY A 178 -9.88 4.26 -3.12
N SER A 179 -10.61 4.48 -4.21
CA SER A 179 -11.85 3.76 -4.54
C SER A 179 -11.65 2.28 -4.88
N GLU A 180 -10.42 1.90 -5.25
CA GLU A 180 -10.08 0.55 -5.72
C GLU A 180 -9.23 -0.22 -4.71
N ARG A 181 -8.90 0.38 -3.55
CA ARG A 181 -8.13 -0.31 -2.52
C ARG A 181 -8.89 -1.54 -2.00
N PRO A 182 -8.18 -2.65 -1.69
CA PRO A 182 -6.71 -2.77 -1.61
C PRO A 182 -6.02 -3.13 -2.94
N TRP A 183 -6.73 -3.11 -4.07
CA TRP A 183 -6.16 -3.45 -5.37
C TRP A 183 -5.44 -2.27 -6.00
N TYR A 184 -4.38 -2.57 -6.76
CA TYR A 184 -3.68 -1.58 -7.57
C TYR A 184 -3.28 -2.19 -8.91
N LEU A 185 -3.15 -1.37 -9.94
CA LEU A 185 -2.65 -1.81 -11.24
C LEU A 185 -1.13 -1.79 -11.26
N ARG A 186 -0.50 -2.82 -11.83
CA ARG A 186 0.93 -2.87 -12.08
C ARG A 186 1.20 -3.19 -13.54
N PHE A 187 1.76 -2.24 -14.27
CA PHE A 187 1.97 -2.35 -15.70
C PHE A 187 3.33 -2.96 -16.03
N GLN A 188 3.34 -3.85 -17.02
CA GLN A 188 4.57 -4.31 -17.63
C GLN A 188 5.26 -3.16 -18.37
N ARG A 189 6.58 -3.26 -18.47
CA ARG A 189 7.39 -2.26 -19.15
C ARG A 189 7.09 -2.25 -20.66
N PRO A 190 7.29 -1.10 -21.33
CA PRO A 190 7.39 -1.08 -22.77
C PRO A 190 8.49 -2.05 -23.24
N PRO A 191 8.26 -2.79 -24.34
CA PRO A 191 9.34 -3.53 -24.99
C PRO A 191 10.43 -2.54 -25.42
N LYS A 192 11.69 -2.94 -25.28
CA LYS A 192 12.85 -2.17 -25.74
C LYS A 192 13.03 -2.26 -27.24
#